data_AF-A0A7Z8ZVR6-F1
#
_entry.id   AF-A0A7Z8ZVR6-F1
#
_cell.length_a   1.000
_cell.length_b   1.000
_cell.length_c   1.000
_cell.angle_alpha   90.00
_cell.angle_beta   90.00
_cell.angle_gamma   90.00
#
_symmetry.space_group_name_H-M   'P 1'
#
loop_
_entity.id
_entity.type
_entity.pdbx_description
1 polymer ?
#
loop_
_entity_poly.entity_id
_entity_poly.type
_entity_poly.pdbx_seq_one_letter_code
_entity_poly.pdbx_strand_id
1 'polypeptide(L)'
;MEVASVRRIFEIKAIDFKEYMSGKHSADDLLFKSQNDRWPPTEEEKNRIMREIAKDRPMVLISNPKNQMLFTQEELRKLIPIAEQKWIDWKGKLPDDYVSPLK
;
A
#
# COMPACT_ATOMS: atom_id res chain seq x y z
N MET A 1 -9.29 -15.60 -31.62
CA MET A 1 -9.11 -14.22 -31.14
C MET A 1 -7.62 -13.93 -31.13
N GLU A 2 -7.12 -13.07 -32.01
CA GLU A 2 -5.75 -12.58 -31.94
C GLU A 2 -5.68 -11.44 -30.91
N VAL A 3 -4.80 -11.58 -29.92
CA VAL A 3 -4.48 -10.46 -29.01
C VAL A 3 -3.45 -9.60 -29.74
N ALA A 4 -3.89 -8.49 -30.31
CA ALA A 4 -2.97 -7.50 -30.89
C ALA A 4 -2.14 -6.87 -29.75
N SER A 5 -0.83 -7.05 -29.79
CA SER A 5 0.08 -6.39 -28.86
C SER A 5 0.21 -4.91 -29.22
N VAL A 6 -0.29 -4.02 -28.36
CA VAL A 6 -0.13 -2.57 -28.51
C VAL A 6 1.25 -2.18 -28.00
N ARG A 7 2.15 -1.75 -28.89
CA ARG A 7 3.43 -1.13 -28.50
C ARG A 7 3.18 0.31 -28.07
N ARG A 8 3.52 0.66 -26.83
CA ARG A 8 3.54 2.06 -26.36
C ARG A 8 4.98 2.54 -26.32
N ILE A 9 5.22 3.72 -26.88
CA ILE A 9 6.51 4.40 -26.84
C ILE A 9 6.36 5.55 -25.86
N PHE A 10 7.25 5.63 -24.87
CA PHE A 10 7.30 6.73 -23.92
C PHE A 10 8.63 7.45 -24.04
N GLU A 11 8.60 8.78 -24.05
CA GLU A 11 9.80 9.59 -23.96
C GLU A 11 10.28 9.61 -22.51
N ILE A 12 11.58 9.37 -22.30
CA ILE A 12 12.21 9.38 -20.98
C ILE A 12 13.14 10.59 -20.90
N LYS A 13 13.00 11.38 -19.83
CA LYS A 13 13.89 12.51 -19.58
C LYS A 13 15.30 12.00 -19.31
N ALA A 14 16.31 12.71 -19.82
CA ALA A 14 17.72 12.31 -19.63
C ALA A 14 18.12 12.20 -18.15
N ILE A 15 17.49 12.98 -17.27
CA ILE A 15 17.70 12.89 -15.81
C ILE A 15 17.16 11.58 -15.22
N ASP A 16 15.95 11.17 -15.61
CA ASP A 16 15.34 9.92 -15.13
C ASP A 16 16.14 8.70 -15.61
N PHE A 17 16.64 8.74 -16.85
CA PHE A 17 17.52 7.70 -17.38
C PHE A 17 18.86 7.61 -16.62
N LYS A 18 19.46 8.75 -16.24
CA LYS A 18 20.68 8.76 -15.42
C LYS A 18 20.44 8.16 -14.03
N GLU A 19 19.29 8.42 -13.41
CA GLU A 19 18.96 7.82 -12.12
C GLU A 19 18.78 6.30 -12.22
N TYR A 20 18.13 5.81 -13.28
CA TYR A 20 18.09 4.38 -13.59
C TYR A 20 19.50 3.78 -13.77
N MET A 21 20.34 4.39 -14.58
CA MET A 21 21.73 3.94 -14.81
C MET A 21 22.60 3.96 -13.54
N SER A 22 22.25 4.78 -12.55
CA SER A 22 22.93 4.81 -11.25
C SER A 22 22.53 3.66 -10.31
N GLY A 23 21.56 2.83 -10.69
CA GLY A 23 21.05 1.72 -9.89
C GLY A 23 20.06 2.13 -8.79
N LYS A 24 19.64 3.39 -8.73
CA LYS A 24 18.63 3.88 -7.77
C LYS A 24 17.22 3.38 -8.07
N HIS A 25 16.94 3.10 -9.35
CA HIS A 25 15.62 2.70 -9.84
C HIS A 25 15.74 1.51 -10.77
N SER A 26 14.75 0.63 -10.75
CA SER A 26 14.64 -0.51 -11.66
C SER A 26 14.06 -0.09 -13.01
N ALA A 27 14.08 -1.01 -13.99
CA ALA A 27 13.45 -0.76 -15.29
C ALA A 27 11.92 -0.60 -15.15
N ASP A 28 11.31 -1.32 -14.21
CA ASP A 28 9.87 -1.18 -13.90
C ASP A 28 9.56 0.18 -13.27
N ASP A 29 10.44 0.69 -12.40
CA ASP A 29 10.30 2.04 -11.83
C ASP A 29 10.41 3.10 -12.93
N LEU A 30 11.33 2.92 -13.89
CA LEU A 30 11.49 3.83 -15.03
C LEU A 30 10.27 3.80 -15.95
N LEU A 31 9.71 2.61 -16.21
CA LEU A 31 8.46 2.46 -16.93
C LEU A 31 7.32 3.17 -16.20
N PHE A 32 7.19 2.96 -14.89
CA PHE A 32 6.19 3.65 -14.06
C PHE A 32 6.35 5.17 -14.12
N LYS A 33 7.59 5.67 -14.01
CA LYS A 33 7.92 7.10 -14.12
C LYS A 33 7.53 7.67 -15.48
N SER A 34 7.84 6.96 -16.57
CA SER A 34 7.47 7.39 -17.93
C SER A 34 5.95 7.48 -18.15
N GLN A 35 5.17 6.66 -17.43
CA GLN A 35 3.71 6.64 -17.53
C GLN A 35 3.02 7.67 -16.62
N ASN A 36 3.60 7.94 -15.45
CA ASN A 36 2.93 8.70 -14.37
C ASN A 36 3.65 10.02 -14.02
N ASP A 37 4.76 10.33 -14.68
CA ASP A 37 5.71 11.44 -14.40
C ASP A 37 6.18 11.52 -12.93
N ARG A 38 6.06 10.43 -12.17
CA ARG A 38 6.55 10.30 -10.79
C ARG A 38 7.18 8.93 -10.57
N TRP A 39 8.21 8.86 -9.75
CA TRP A 39 8.75 7.58 -9.31
C TRP A 39 7.69 6.84 -8.47
N PRO A 40 7.69 5.50 -8.48
CA PRO A 40 6.80 4.76 -7.60
C PRO A 40 7.16 5.06 -6.14
N PRO A 41 6.16 5.08 -5.24
CA PRO A 41 6.41 5.33 -3.82
C PRO A 41 7.31 4.23 -3.24
N THR A 42 8.23 4.62 -2.36
CA THR A 42 9.07 3.69 -1.61
C THR A 42 8.23 2.88 -0.63
N GLU A 43 8.75 1.77 -0.12
CA GLU A 43 8.07 0.99 0.93
C GLU A 43 7.81 1.83 2.20
N GLU A 44 8.73 2.72 2.55
CA GLU A 44 8.55 3.64 3.67
C GLU A 44 7.38 4.61 3.43
N GLU A 45 7.28 5.18 2.22
CA GLU A 45 6.17 6.07 1.86
C GLU A 45 4.84 5.32 1.86
N LYS A 46 4.80 4.10 1.31
CA LYS A 46 3.61 3.23 1.35
C LYS A 46 3.21 2.94 2.79
N ASN A 47 4.16 2.61 3.66
CA ASN A 47 3.91 2.34 5.07
C ASN A 47 3.36 3.58 5.79
N ARG A 48 3.93 4.77 5.51
CA ARG A 48 3.43 6.04 6.06
C ARG A 48 1.99 6.32 5.64
N ILE A 49 1.70 6.23 4.34
CA ILE A 49 0.35 6.40 3.79
C ILE A 49 -0.62 5.39 4.42
N MET A 50 -0.21 4.12 4.52
CA MET A 50 -1.05 3.08 5.10
C MET A 50 -1.34 3.33 6.58
N ARG A 51 -0.37 3.84 7.35
CA ARG A 51 -0.58 4.24 8.75
C ARG A 51 -1.61 5.35 8.88
N GLU A 52 -1.55 6.36 8.02
CA GLU A 52 -2.54 7.45 8.02
C GLU A 52 -3.94 6.96 7.63
N ILE A 53 -4.04 6.10 6.61
CA ILE A 53 -5.30 5.45 6.23
C ILE A 53 -5.86 4.62 7.37
N ALA A 54 -5.03 3.87 8.10
CA ALA A 54 -5.47 3.05 9.22
C ALA A 54 -5.90 3.87 10.45
N LYS A 55 -5.37 5.09 10.62
CA LYS A 55 -5.88 6.02 11.64
C LYS A 55 -7.26 6.57 11.27
N ASP A 56 -7.46 6.96 10.00
CA ASP A 56 -8.74 7.48 9.50
C ASP A 56 -9.82 6.39 9.38
N ARG A 57 -9.42 5.22 8.88
CA ARG A 57 -10.27 4.05 8.59
C ARG A 57 -9.71 2.80 9.26
N PRO A 58 -9.88 2.64 10.60
CA PRO A 58 -9.32 1.51 11.35
C PRO A 58 -9.69 0.12 10.82
N MET A 59 -10.83 -0.03 10.13
CA MET A 59 -11.26 -1.29 9.52
C MET A 59 -10.21 -1.95 8.60
N VAL A 60 -9.29 -1.17 8.03
CA VAL A 60 -8.19 -1.72 7.20
C VAL A 60 -7.26 -2.65 7.97
N LEU A 61 -7.19 -2.51 9.30
CA LEU A 61 -6.45 -3.38 10.21
C LEU A 61 -7.12 -4.76 10.36
N ILE A 62 -8.43 -4.85 10.10
CA ILE A 62 -9.18 -6.11 10.11
C ILE A 62 -9.10 -6.78 8.73
N SER A 63 -9.35 -6.03 7.64
CA SER A 63 -9.32 -6.60 6.28
C SER A 63 -7.93 -7.05 5.84
N ASN A 64 -6.88 -6.43 6.36
CA ASN A 64 -5.50 -6.80 6.04
C ASN A 64 -4.64 -6.75 7.32
N PRO A 65 -4.56 -7.88 8.04
CA PRO A 65 -3.83 -7.99 9.30
C PRO A 65 -2.34 -7.64 9.20
N LYS A 66 -1.71 -7.72 8.01
CA LYS A 66 -0.31 -7.32 7.84
C LYS A 66 -0.05 -5.85 8.19
N ASN A 67 -1.07 -4.99 8.04
CA ASN A 67 -0.95 -3.58 8.39
C ASN A 67 -0.84 -3.34 9.90
N GLN A 68 -1.21 -4.32 10.72
CA GLN A 68 -1.03 -4.25 12.17
C GLN A 68 0.46 -4.19 12.55
N MET A 69 1.35 -4.77 11.74
CA MET A 69 2.81 -4.72 11.93
C MET A 69 3.40 -3.32 11.76
N LEU A 70 2.63 -2.36 11.22
CA LEU A 70 3.06 -0.97 11.05
C LEU A 70 2.90 -0.14 12.33
N PHE A 71 2.32 -0.73 13.38
CA PHE A 71 1.96 -0.04 14.62
C PHE A 71 2.63 -0.69 15.83
N THR A 72 2.86 0.12 16.86
CA THR A 72 3.25 -0.37 18.18
C THR A 72 2.07 -1.04 18.88
N GLN A 73 2.35 -1.90 19.88
CA GLN A 73 1.29 -2.56 20.66
C GLN A 73 0.36 -1.55 21.35
N GLU A 74 0.89 -0.41 21.78
CA GLU A 74 0.11 0.66 22.42
C GLU A 74 -0.84 1.36 21.44
N GLU A 75 -0.39 1.61 20.21
CA GLU A 75 -1.27 2.14 19.15
C GLU A 75 -2.36 1.12 18.77
N LEU A 76 -2.00 -0.16 18.65
CA LEU A 76 -2.95 -1.22 18.36
C LEU A 76 -4.01 -1.37 19.45
N ARG A 77 -3.65 -1.22 20.74
CA ARG A 77 -4.63 -1.23 21.85
C ARG A 77 -5.71 -0.17 21.70
N LYS A 78 -5.40 0.96 21.06
CA LYS A 78 -6.36 2.05 20.81
C LYS A 78 -7.14 1.82 19.51
N LEU A 79 -6.48 1.36 18.46
CA LEU A 79 -7.08 1.25 17.13
C LEU A 79 -7.90 -0.03 16.92
N ILE A 80 -7.48 -1.17 17.45
CA ILE A 80 -8.12 -2.48 17.21
C ILE A 80 -9.56 -2.52 17.72
N PRO A 81 -9.89 -2.09 18.95
CA PRO A 81 -11.29 -2.10 19.39
C PRO A 81 -12.21 -1.23 18.51
N ILE A 82 -11.69 -0.08 18.02
CA ILE A 82 -12.43 0.79 17.09
C ILE A 82 -12.62 0.11 15.74
N ALA A 83 -11.58 -0.58 15.25
CA ALA A 83 -11.61 -1.30 13.99
C ALA A 83 -12.60 -2.47 14.03
N GLU A 84 -12.58 -3.27 15.10
CA GLU A 84 -13.49 -4.39 15.33
C GLU A 84 -14.94 -3.91 15.41
N GLN A 85 -15.21 -2.86 16.18
CA GLN A 85 -16.57 -2.30 16.29
C GLN A 85 -17.08 -1.80 14.94
N LYS A 86 -16.30 -0.98 14.23
CA LYS A 86 -16.69 -0.48 12.89
C LYS A 86 -16.91 -1.62 11.89
N TRP A 87 -16.11 -2.68 11.97
CA TRP A 87 -16.28 -3.85 11.13
C TRP A 87 -17.60 -4.56 11.41
N ILE A 88 -17.93 -4.79 12.69
CA ILE A 88 -19.18 -5.40 13.13
C ILE A 88 -20.37 -4.51 12.73
N ASP A 89 -20.28 -3.20 12.91
CA ASP A 89 -21.34 -2.27 12.51
C ASP A 89 -21.62 -2.34 11.00
N TRP A 90 -20.59 -2.60 10.19
CA TRP A 90 -20.70 -2.70 8.74
C TRP A 90 -21.11 -4.10 8.23
N LYS A 91 -20.57 -5.17 8.82
CA LYS A 91 -20.70 -6.56 8.33
C LYS A 91 -21.50 -7.49 9.24
N GLY A 92 -21.92 -7.02 10.41
CA GLY A 92 -22.63 -7.78 11.44
C GLY A 92 -21.74 -8.69 12.29
N LYS A 93 -20.60 -9.17 11.77
CA LYS A 93 -19.62 -10.00 12.51
C LYS A 93 -18.19 -9.78 12.02
N LEU A 94 -17.22 -10.12 12.87
CA LEU A 94 -15.80 -10.20 12.48
C LEU A 94 -15.57 -11.32 11.46
N PRO A 95 -14.51 -11.22 10.62
CA PRO A 95 -14.14 -12.31 9.71
C PRO A 95 -13.85 -13.60 10.47
N ASP A 96 -14.18 -14.75 9.88
CA ASP A 96 -14.00 -16.05 10.56
C ASP A 96 -12.51 -16.41 10.75
N ASP A 97 -11.63 -15.86 9.91
CA ASP A 97 -10.17 -15.99 9.96
C ASP A 97 -9.47 -14.88 10.77
N TYR A 98 -10.24 -13.98 11.40
CA TYR A 98 -9.67 -12.87 12.16
C TYR A 98 -9.10 -13.32 13.51
N VAL A 99 -7.84 -12.94 13.75
CA VAL A 99 -7.15 -13.12 15.03
C VAL A 99 -6.73 -11.75 15.56
N SER A 100 -7.16 -11.42 16.77
CA SER A 100 -6.81 -10.14 17.41
C SER A 100 -5.32 -10.11 17.76
N PRO A 101 -4.57 -9.04 17.40
CA PRO A 101 -3.14 -8.90 17.70
C PRO A 101 -2.84 -8.52 19.16
N LEU A 102 -3.88 -8.38 19.99
CA LEU A 102 -3.76 -8.00 21.40
C LEU A 102 -3.71 -9.20 22.34
N LYS A 103 -3.90 -10.43 21.82
CA LYS A 103 -3.86 -11.67 22.59
C LYS A 103 -2.44 -12.19 22.79
#